data_AF-L9ZXU3-F1
#
_entry.id   AF-L9ZXU3-F1
#
_cell.length_a   1.000
_cell.length_b   1.000
_cell.length_c   1.000
_cell.angle_alpha   90.00
_cell.angle_beta   90.00
_cell.angle_gamma   90.00
#
_symmetry.space_group_name_H-M   'P 1'
#
loop_
_entity.id
_entity.type
_entity.pdbx_description
1 polymer ?
#
loop_
_entity_poly.entity_id
_entity_poly.type
_entity_poly.pdbx_seq_one_letter_code
_entity_poly.pdbx_strand_id
1 'polypeptide(L)'
;MKTTASPKAPLPVQTPNQLEERSRRARTEPMSVLPLGDGLYEVESASDHTYLVDLGAGRCTCPDHIFRSVRCKHIRRVAIEITDGRTPPPGQLAVECQNADCHESVFVAEDDDNGIATNDEESGQPVYCETHTLWPGDTVVDRETGDRLTVVDISDLRADAVRIDAADCTVAEYGTNSEYDSDVPVVGVVYPHATVRPNGVVPNSLRVYVFPRTRLEKRD
;
A
#
# COMPACT_ATOMS: atom_id res chain seq x y z
N MET A 1 16.63 0.42 2.70
CA MET A 1 15.53 1.14 2.04
C MET A 1 15.74 1.10 0.54
N LYS A 2 14.84 0.45 -0.22
CA LYS A 2 14.76 0.61 -1.67
C LYS A 2 13.54 1.49 -1.93
N THR A 3 13.67 2.81 -1.79
CA THR A 3 12.61 3.72 -2.26
C THR A 3 12.63 3.71 -3.78
N THR A 4 11.45 3.52 -4.39
CA THR A 4 11.30 3.46 -5.84
C THR A 4 11.10 4.87 -6.38
N ALA A 5 11.93 5.27 -7.34
CA ALA A 5 11.76 6.54 -8.03
C ALA A 5 10.54 6.49 -8.95
N SER A 6 9.82 7.61 -9.08
CA SER A 6 8.78 7.71 -10.10
C SER A 6 9.37 7.63 -11.51
N PRO A 7 8.62 7.12 -12.50
CA PRO A 7 9.13 7.04 -13.87
C PRO A 7 9.51 8.41 -14.42
N LYS A 8 10.68 8.51 -15.05
CA LYS A 8 11.15 9.75 -15.69
C LYS A 8 10.31 10.08 -16.92
N ALA A 9 9.22 10.81 -16.71
CA ALA A 9 8.23 11.05 -17.75
C ALA A 9 7.58 12.44 -17.62
N PRO A 10 7.06 13.00 -18.72
CA PRO A 10 6.11 14.10 -18.64
C PRO A 10 4.84 13.66 -17.90
N LEU A 11 4.21 14.60 -17.18
CA LEU A 11 2.87 14.41 -16.61
C LEU A 11 1.81 15.01 -17.53
N PRO A 12 0.60 14.41 -17.56
CA PRO A 12 -0.50 14.94 -18.35
C PRO A 12 -0.88 16.36 -17.91
N VAL A 13 -1.31 17.17 -18.87
CA VAL A 13 -1.75 18.54 -18.67
C VAL A 13 -3.07 18.73 -19.42
N GLN A 14 -4.15 19.05 -18.69
CA GLN A 14 -5.46 19.24 -19.32
C GLN A 14 -5.53 20.56 -20.11
N THR A 15 -4.91 21.65 -19.60
CA THR A 15 -4.86 22.97 -20.26
C THR A 15 -3.50 23.67 -20.05
N PRO A 16 -2.45 23.33 -20.83
CA PRO A 16 -1.08 23.84 -20.60
C PRO A 16 -0.94 25.36 -20.64
N ASN A 17 -1.75 26.04 -21.47
CA ASN A 17 -1.68 27.48 -21.68
C ASN A 17 -2.30 28.31 -20.54
N GLN A 18 -2.92 27.67 -19.55
CA GLN A 18 -3.47 28.33 -18.35
C GLN A 18 -2.51 28.27 -17.15
N LEU A 19 -1.40 27.54 -17.28
CA LEU A 19 -0.41 27.41 -16.21
C LEU A 19 0.67 28.48 -16.34
N GLU A 20 1.13 29.02 -15.21
CA GLU A 20 2.39 29.76 -15.17
C GLU A 20 3.52 28.92 -15.77
N GLU A 21 4.46 29.57 -16.45
CA GLU A 21 5.53 28.89 -17.21
C GLU A 21 6.30 27.84 -16.37
N ARG A 22 6.58 28.12 -15.10
CA ARG A 22 7.26 27.15 -14.21
C ARG A 22 6.39 25.94 -13.89
N SER A 23 5.09 26.13 -13.72
CA SER A 23 4.13 25.04 -13.49
C SER A 23 3.93 24.20 -14.75
N ARG A 24 3.92 24.84 -15.93
CA ARG A 24 3.90 24.15 -17.22
C ARG A 24 5.11 23.24 -17.37
N ARG A 25 6.33 23.78 -17.21
CA ARG A 25 7.58 23.00 -17.29
C ARG A 25 7.65 21.89 -16.24
N ALA A 26 7.15 22.17 -15.03
CA ALA A 26 7.05 21.18 -13.96
C ALA A 26 6.13 20.01 -14.30
N ARG A 27 5.22 20.12 -15.28
CA ARG A 27 4.45 18.99 -15.80
C ARG A 27 5.05 18.40 -17.07
N THR A 28 5.44 19.24 -18.03
CA THR A 28 5.75 18.79 -19.40
C THR A 28 7.17 18.28 -19.60
N GLU A 29 8.16 18.70 -18.80
CA GLU A 29 9.53 18.21 -18.96
C GLU A 29 9.70 16.84 -18.28
N PRO A 30 10.32 15.84 -18.92
CA PRO A 30 10.50 14.53 -18.29
C PRO A 30 11.36 14.65 -17.03
N MET A 31 10.83 14.24 -15.88
CA MET A 31 11.55 14.22 -14.61
C MET A 31 11.11 12.97 -13.83
N SER A 32 11.99 12.44 -12.98
CA SER A 32 11.67 11.45 -11.95
C SER A 32 11.82 12.08 -10.58
N VAL A 33 11.08 11.54 -9.60
CA VAL A 33 11.13 11.94 -8.20
C VAL A 33 11.40 10.69 -7.36
N LEU A 34 12.50 10.71 -6.62
CA LEU A 34 12.87 9.67 -5.65
C LEU A 34 12.68 10.23 -4.24
N PRO A 35 11.74 9.71 -3.44
CA PRO A 35 11.63 10.08 -2.03
C PRO A 35 12.82 9.51 -1.23
N LEU A 36 13.40 10.35 -0.38
CA LEU A 36 14.54 9.98 0.48
C LEU A 36 14.17 9.84 1.96
N GLY A 37 12.92 10.15 2.32
CA GLY A 37 12.44 10.25 3.70
C GLY A 37 12.53 11.67 4.26
N ASP A 38 11.88 11.94 5.40
CA ASP A 38 11.89 13.23 6.11
C ASP A 38 11.47 14.45 5.25
N GLY A 39 10.66 14.22 4.21
CA GLY A 39 10.26 15.26 3.25
C GLY A 39 11.38 15.73 2.31
N LEU A 40 12.46 14.95 2.19
CA LEU A 40 13.52 15.13 1.21
C LEU A 40 13.25 14.30 -0.05
N TYR A 41 13.50 14.92 -1.20
CA TYR A 41 13.27 14.32 -2.51
C TYR A 41 14.46 14.59 -3.42
N GLU A 42 14.86 13.57 -4.16
CA GLU A 42 15.78 13.70 -5.27
C GLU A 42 14.97 13.82 -6.57
N VAL A 43 15.29 14.82 -7.39
CA VAL A 43 14.63 15.07 -8.68
C VAL A 43 15.66 14.97 -9.79
N GLU A 44 15.55 13.94 -10.62
CA GLU A 44 16.30 13.84 -11.86
C GLU A 44 15.58 14.63 -12.95
N SER A 45 16.25 15.62 -13.52
CA SER A 45 15.68 16.49 -14.54
C SER A 45 15.79 15.90 -15.95
N ALA A 46 15.11 16.54 -16.91
CA ALA A 46 15.19 16.19 -18.33
C ALA A 46 16.61 16.26 -18.92
N SER A 47 17.50 17.02 -18.29
CA SER A 47 18.90 17.19 -18.68
C SER A 47 19.85 16.29 -17.90
N ASP A 48 19.33 15.23 -17.26
CA ASP A 48 20.10 14.25 -16.45
C ASP A 48 20.85 14.89 -15.27
N HIS A 49 20.44 16.10 -14.88
CA HIS A 49 20.91 16.74 -13.66
C HIS A 49 19.98 16.40 -12.51
N THR A 50 20.58 16.04 -11.39
CA THR A 50 19.89 15.68 -10.16
C THR A 50 19.91 16.84 -9.18
N TYR A 51 18.75 17.12 -8.57
CA TYR A 51 18.60 18.18 -7.58
C TYR A 51 17.89 17.65 -6.35
N LEU A 52 18.34 18.09 -5.18
CA LEU A 52 17.67 17.80 -3.91
C LEU A 52 16.62 18.87 -3.64
N VAL A 53 15.46 18.42 -3.20
CA VAL A 53 14.31 19.24 -2.82
C VAL A 53 13.97 18.92 -1.39
N ASP A 54 14.00 19.95 -0.54
CA ASP A 54 13.45 19.91 0.80
C ASP A 54 12.10 20.61 0.73
N LEU A 55 11.03 19.82 0.76
CA LEU A 55 9.69 20.37 0.60
C LEU A 55 9.25 21.13 1.85
N GLY A 56 9.65 20.69 3.05
CA GLY A 56 9.33 21.33 4.32
C GLY A 56 9.94 22.72 4.44
N ALA A 57 11.21 22.88 4.06
CA ALA A 57 11.87 24.18 3.99
C ALA A 57 11.57 24.97 2.71
N GLY A 58 10.90 24.36 1.72
CA GLY A 58 10.63 24.95 0.41
C GLY A 58 11.89 25.26 -0.39
N ARG A 59 12.95 24.45 -0.23
CA ARG A 59 14.28 24.65 -0.81
C ARG A 59 14.57 23.66 -1.93
N CYS A 60 15.39 24.10 -2.88
CA CYS A 60 15.91 23.23 -3.93
C CYS A 60 17.36 23.60 -4.24
N THR A 61 18.21 22.60 -4.51
CA THR A 61 19.61 22.82 -4.88
C THR A 61 19.80 23.30 -6.32
N CYS A 62 18.73 23.46 -7.10
CA CYS A 62 18.84 23.89 -8.48
C CYS A 62 19.23 25.37 -8.62
N PRO A 63 19.94 25.75 -9.70
CA PRO A 63 20.35 27.13 -9.93
C PRO A 63 19.20 28.15 -9.91
N ASP A 64 18.02 27.80 -10.44
CA ASP A 64 16.85 28.70 -10.47
C ASP A 64 16.41 29.08 -9.04
N HIS A 65 16.44 28.13 -8.10
CA HIS A 65 16.12 28.41 -6.71
C HIS A 65 17.28 29.12 -5.99
N ILE A 66 18.51 28.61 -6.12
CA ILE A 66 19.68 29.17 -5.41
C ILE A 66 19.92 30.64 -5.76
N PHE A 67 19.82 31.03 -7.04
CA PHE A 67 20.11 32.40 -7.45
C PHE A 67 18.92 33.36 -7.37
N ARG A 68 17.69 32.85 -7.36
CA ARG A 68 16.48 33.69 -7.44
C ARG A 68 15.52 33.55 -6.26
N SER A 69 15.76 32.60 -5.35
CA SER A 69 14.90 32.29 -4.20
C SER A 69 13.43 32.07 -4.57
N VAL A 70 13.17 31.56 -5.78
CA VAL A 70 11.81 31.29 -6.28
C VAL A 70 11.42 29.84 -6.00
N ARG A 71 10.12 29.55 -5.91
CA ARG A 71 9.65 28.19 -6.14
C ARG A 71 10.03 27.81 -7.57
N CYS A 72 10.91 26.84 -7.74
CA CYS A 72 11.37 26.40 -9.06
C CYS A 72 10.42 25.35 -9.64
N LYS A 73 10.76 24.78 -10.81
CA LYS A 73 9.99 23.69 -11.41
C LYS A 73 10.10 22.37 -10.61
N HIS A 74 11.23 22.12 -9.93
CA HIS A 74 11.44 20.86 -9.20
C HIS A 74 10.57 20.79 -7.93
N ILE A 75 10.50 21.87 -7.15
CA ILE A 75 9.57 21.97 -6.00
C ILE A 75 8.12 21.75 -6.46
N ARG A 76 7.74 22.35 -7.59
CA ARG A 76 6.40 22.14 -8.17
C ARG A 76 6.18 20.69 -8.63
N ARG A 77 7.18 20.07 -9.27
CA ARG A 77 7.13 18.66 -9.71
C ARG A 77 6.85 17.73 -8.54
N VAL A 78 7.60 17.86 -7.45
CA VAL A 78 7.39 17.07 -6.22
C VAL A 78 5.96 17.27 -5.68
N ALA A 79 5.52 18.53 -5.54
CA ALA A 79 4.16 18.82 -5.04
C ALA A 79 3.06 18.23 -5.95
N ILE A 80 3.25 18.24 -7.27
CA ILE A 80 2.33 17.63 -8.23
C ILE A 80 2.31 16.12 -8.06
N GLU A 81 3.46 15.46 -7.97
CA GLU A 81 3.51 14.00 -7.82
C GLU A 81 2.93 13.51 -6.50
N ILE A 82 3.08 14.27 -5.42
CA ILE A 82 2.39 13.98 -4.16
C ILE A 82 0.88 14.09 -4.35
N THR A 83 0.41 15.16 -5.00
CA THR A 83 -1.03 15.38 -5.26
C THR A 83 -1.62 14.29 -6.16
N ASP A 84 -0.84 13.82 -7.14
CA ASP A 84 -1.22 12.76 -8.07
C ASP A 84 -1.01 11.34 -7.46
N GLY A 85 -0.60 11.24 -6.19
CA GLY A 85 -0.42 9.96 -5.48
C GLY A 85 0.77 9.12 -5.96
N ARG A 86 1.74 9.72 -6.65
CA ARG A 86 2.89 9.03 -7.27
C ARG A 86 4.12 8.93 -6.38
N THR A 87 4.20 9.78 -5.36
CA THR A 87 5.32 9.83 -4.41
C THR A 87 4.75 10.18 -3.02
N PRO A 88 5.32 9.64 -1.93
CA PRO A 88 4.77 9.86 -0.61
C PRO A 88 4.92 11.33 -0.19
N PRO A 89 3.95 11.89 0.56
CA PRO A 89 4.12 13.19 1.21
C PRO A 89 5.21 13.14 2.31
N PRO A 90 5.68 14.31 2.80
CA PRO A 90 6.59 14.35 3.94
C PRO A 90 6.02 13.63 5.17
N GLY A 91 6.86 12.90 5.92
CA GLY A 91 6.42 12.10 7.06
C GLY A 91 5.91 10.71 6.68
N GLN A 92 5.99 10.31 5.41
CA GLN A 92 5.54 9.00 4.92
C GLN A 92 6.58 8.31 4.05
N LEU A 93 6.58 6.98 4.10
CA LEU A 93 7.36 6.08 3.26
C LEU A 93 6.45 5.40 2.23
N ALA A 94 6.99 5.19 1.03
CA ALA A 94 6.37 4.30 0.06
C ALA A 94 6.82 2.86 0.29
N VAL A 95 5.86 1.99 0.57
CA VAL A 95 6.03 0.53 0.68
C VAL A 95 5.18 -0.15 -0.37
N GLU A 96 5.61 -1.30 -0.88
CA GLU A 96 4.80 -2.06 -1.84
C GLU A 96 3.69 -2.82 -1.11
N CYS A 97 2.55 -2.98 -1.77
CA CYS A 97 1.50 -3.89 -1.32
C CYS A 97 2.08 -5.31 -1.16
N GLN A 98 1.86 -5.94 -0.01
CA GLN A 98 2.37 -7.29 0.27
C GLN A 98 1.68 -8.39 -0.57
N ASN A 99 0.58 -8.10 -1.27
CA ASN A 99 0.02 -9.09 -2.19
C ASN A 99 1.01 -9.33 -3.35
N ALA A 100 1.50 -10.56 -3.52
CA ALA A 100 2.53 -10.91 -4.50
C ALA A 100 2.20 -10.49 -5.95
N ASP A 101 0.92 -10.45 -6.32
CA ASP A 101 0.46 -10.04 -7.65
C ASP A 101 0.22 -8.52 -7.78
N CYS A 102 0.53 -7.74 -6.75
CA CYS A 102 0.29 -6.30 -6.67
C CYS A 102 1.56 -5.54 -6.31
N HIS A 103 1.99 -4.64 -7.19
CA HIS A 103 3.15 -3.76 -6.95
C HIS A 103 2.72 -2.29 -6.71
N GLU A 104 1.48 -2.08 -6.28
CA GLU A 104 0.98 -0.74 -5.97
C GLU A 104 1.73 -0.20 -4.74
N SER A 105 2.14 1.07 -4.79
CA SER A 105 2.77 1.73 -3.66
C SER A 105 1.71 2.21 -2.66
N VAL A 106 1.90 1.86 -1.40
CA VAL A 106 1.12 2.34 -0.26
C VAL A 106 1.98 3.29 0.55
N PHE A 107 1.40 4.41 0.99
CA PHE A 107 2.12 5.40 1.79
C PHE A 107 1.79 5.21 3.28
N VAL A 108 2.80 4.90 4.07
CA VAL A 108 2.71 4.67 5.53
C VAL A 108 3.50 5.72 6.29
N ALA A 109 3.10 6.08 7.50
CA ALA A 109 3.80 7.11 8.28
C ALA A 109 5.20 6.62 8.69
N GLU A 110 6.20 7.51 8.69
CA GLU A 110 7.58 7.19 9.11
C GLU A 110 7.67 6.81 10.60
N ASP A 111 6.82 7.41 11.44
CA ASP A 111 6.87 7.35 12.91
C ASP A 111 5.72 6.54 13.53
N ASP A 112 5.13 5.57 12.83
CA ASP A 112 4.06 4.77 13.45
C ASP A 112 4.62 3.97 14.64
N ASP A 113 4.40 4.49 15.86
CA ASP A 113 4.57 3.85 17.18
C ASP A 113 3.89 2.46 17.29
N ASN A 114 3.12 2.07 16.27
CA ASN A 114 2.50 0.76 16.07
C ASN A 114 3.41 -0.26 15.33
N GLY A 115 4.68 0.05 15.06
CA GLY A 115 5.64 -0.91 14.50
C GLY A 115 5.48 -1.19 13.00
N ILE A 116 4.78 -0.32 12.27
CA ILE A 116 4.44 -0.54 10.85
C ILE A 116 5.50 0.05 9.89
N ALA A 117 6.39 0.93 10.35
CA ALA A 117 7.35 1.61 9.49
C ALA A 117 8.81 1.38 9.89
N THR A 118 9.15 0.14 10.19
CA THR A 118 10.52 -0.34 10.01
C THR A 118 10.45 -1.65 9.25
N ASN A 119 11.29 -1.80 8.24
CA ASN A 119 11.61 -3.10 7.63
C ASN A 119 12.39 -3.99 8.61
N ASP A 120 12.09 -3.89 9.91
CA ASP A 120 12.54 -4.84 10.91
C ASP A 120 11.72 -6.10 10.67
N GLU A 121 12.41 -7.11 10.14
CA GLU A 121 11.94 -8.46 9.80
C GLU A 121 11.28 -9.19 10.98
N GLU A 122 11.20 -8.56 12.15
CA GLU A 122 10.74 -9.10 13.42
C GLU A 122 9.38 -8.52 13.88
N SER A 123 8.91 -7.38 13.33
CA SER A 123 7.67 -6.71 13.82
C SER A 123 6.73 -6.12 12.76
N GLY A 124 7.16 -5.94 11.50
CA GLY A 124 6.39 -5.20 10.51
C GLY A 124 5.10 -5.89 10.09
N GLN A 125 3.94 -5.31 10.43
CA GLN A 125 2.66 -5.81 9.91
C GLN A 125 2.61 -5.65 8.38
N PRO A 126 2.09 -6.64 7.64
CA PRO A 126 2.03 -6.58 6.19
C PRO A 126 1.09 -5.46 5.74
N VAL A 127 1.56 -4.62 4.82
CA VAL A 127 0.83 -3.46 4.30
C VAL A 127 0.13 -3.83 3.00
N TYR A 128 -1.11 -3.37 2.84
CA TYR A 128 -1.93 -3.67 1.67
C TYR A 128 -2.58 -2.40 1.11
N CYS A 129 -2.67 -2.30 -0.22
CA CYS A 129 -3.41 -1.21 -0.87
C CYS A 129 -4.92 -1.36 -0.65
N GLU A 130 -5.69 -0.30 -0.93
CA GLU A 130 -7.15 -0.27 -0.70
C GLU A 130 -7.90 -1.45 -1.35
N THR A 131 -7.47 -1.90 -2.52
CA THR A 131 -8.07 -3.04 -3.23
C THR A 131 -7.86 -4.36 -2.49
N HIS A 132 -6.72 -4.51 -1.81
CA HIS A 132 -6.37 -5.77 -1.17
C HIS A 132 -6.59 -5.73 0.35
N THR A 133 -6.71 -4.56 0.95
CA THR A 133 -7.07 -4.44 2.35
C THR A 133 -8.46 -5.04 2.58
N LEU A 134 -8.58 -5.86 3.61
CA LEU A 134 -9.83 -6.48 4.00
C LEU A 134 -10.37 -5.76 5.23
N TRP A 135 -11.69 -5.71 5.35
CA TRP A 135 -12.39 -5.23 6.52
C TRP A 135 -13.51 -6.21 6.90
N PRO A 136 -13.89 -6.28 8.19
CA PRO A 136 -15.10 -6.97 8.59
C PRO A 136 -16.31 -6.54 7.75
N GLY A 137 -17.04 -7.51 7.21
CA GLY A 137 -18.16 -7.32 6.29
C GLY A 137 -17.80 -7.44 4.81
N ASP A 138 -16.51 -7.39 4.44
CA ASP A 138 -16.09 -7.59 3.05
C ASP A 138 -16.49 -8.97 2.53
N THR A 139 -16.86 -9.04 1.25
CA THR A 139 -17.05 -10.31 0.56
C THR A 139 -15.76 -10.73 -0.11
N VAL A 140 -15.36 -11.98 0.15
CA VAL A 140 -14.14 -12.57 -0.41
C VAL A 140 -14.46 -13.88 -1.11
N VAL A 141 -13.54 -14.34 -1.95
CA VAL A 141 -13.56 -15.66 -2.57
C VAL A 141 -12.39 -16.47 -2.02
N ASP A 142 -12.67 -17.68 -1.56
CA ASP A 142 -11.63 -18.64 -1.21
C ASP A 142 -11.03 -19.20 -2.50
N ARG A 143 -9.73 -18.98 -2.71
CA ARG A 143 -9.02 -19.45 -3.91
C ARG A 143 -8.97 -20.98 -4.03
N GLU A 144 -9.05 -21.71 -2.92
CA GLU A 144 -9.04 -23.18 -2.93
C GLU A 144 -10.36 -23.77 -3.44
N THR A 145 -11.49 -23.17 -3.06
CA THR A 145 -12.82 -23.75 -3.31
C THR A 145 -13.62 -22.98 -4.36
N GLY A 146 -13.28 -21.71 -4.59
CA GLY A 146 -14.07 -20.78 -5.41
C GLY A 146 -15.32 -20.24 -4.71
N ASP A 147 -15.54 -20.61 -3.44
CA ASP A 147 -16.73 -20.21 -2.69
C ASP A 147 -16.63 -18.76 -2.20
N ARG A 148 -17.80 -18.11 -2.07
CA ARG A 148 -17.89 -16.76 -1.52
C ARG A 148 -18.03 -16.81 -0.01
N LEU A 149 -17.26 -15.99 0.70
CA LEU A 149 -17.29 -15.87 2.15
C LEU A 149 -17.44 -14.41 2.58
N THR A 150 -17.86 -14.22 3.82
CA THR A 150 -17.90 -12.89 4.46
C THR A 150 -16.82 -12.83 5.53
N VAL A 151 -15.99 -11.79 5.47
CA VAL A 151 -14.99 -11.49 6.51
C VAL A 151 -15.71 -11.08 7.78
N VAL A 152 -15.35 -11.68 8.91
CA VAL A 152 -15.88 -11.32 10.23
C VAL A 152 -14.87 -10.59 11.09
N ASP A 153 -13.59 -10.93 10.95
CA ASP A 153 -12.52 -10.33 11.74
C ASP A 153 -11.15 -10.55 11.09
N ILE A 154 -10.17 -9.73 11.46
CA ILE A 154 -8.79 -9.84 11.01
C ILE A 154 -7.88 -9.79 12.24
N SER A 155 -7.11 -10.85 12.42
CA SER A 155 -6.18 -10.99 13.53
C SER A 155 -4.91 -10.19 13.27
N ASP A 156 -4.33 -9.57 14.30
CA ASP A 156 -2.97 -9.03 14.25
C ASP A 156 -1.88 -10.13 14.24
N LEU A 157 -2.27 -11.38 14.55
CA LEU A 157 -1.36 -12.53 14.56
C LEU A 157 -1.21 -13.16 13.18
N ARG A 158 0.02 -13.57 12.89
CA ARG A 158 0.41 -14.28 11.67
C ARG A 158 -0.14 -15.71 11.60
N ALA A 159 -0.28 -16.23 10.39
CA ALA A 159 -0.77 -17.59 10.13
C ALA A 159 0.11 -18.68 10.74
N ASP A 160 1.42 -18.46 10.87
CA ASP A 160 2.35 -19.36 11.58
C ASP A 160 2.31 -19.23 13.11
N ALA A 161 1.67 -18.19 13.65
CA ALA A 161 1.53 -17.98 15.08
C ALA A 161 0.19 -18.50 15.63
N VAL A 162 -0.86 -18.57 14.81
CA VAL A 162 -2.20 -18.99 15.23
C VAL A 162 -2.35 -20.51 15.12
N ARG A 163 -2.73 -21.18 16.20
CA ARG A 163 -2.97 -22.65 16.24
C ARG A 163 -4.44 -23.03 16.01
N ILE A 164 -4.64 -24.17 15.35
CA ILE A 164 -5.92 -24.85 15.19
C ILE A 164 -5.90 -26.09 16.10
N ASP A 165 -6.42 -25.98 17.32
CA ASP A 165 -6.34 -27.05 18.33
C ASP A 165 -6.87 -28.41 17.86
N ALA A 166 -7.96 -28.41 17.07
CA ALA A 166 -8.58 -29.62 16.57
C ALA A 166 -7.72 -30.39 15.54
N ALA A 167 -6.75 -29.71 14.92
CA ALA A 167 -5.85 -30.27 13.91
C ALA A 167 -4.39 -30.39 14.41
N ASP A 168 -4.11 -29.90 15.62
CA ASP A 168 -2.78 -29.83 16.25
C ASP A 168 -1.66 -29.22 15.37
N CYS A 169 -2.02 -28.23 14.56
CA CYS A 169 -1.08 -27.47 13.72
C CYS A 169 -1.44 -25.98 13.70
N THR A 170 -0.58 -25.16 13.11
CA THR A 170 -0.86 -23.74 12.86
C THR A 170 -1.80 -23.57 11.67
N VAL A 171 -2.35 -22.36 11.50
CA VAL A 171 -3.15 -22.01 10.33
C VAL A 171 -2.31 -22.17 9.05
N ALA A 172 -1.03 -21.75 9.06
CA ALA A 172 -0.14 -21.89 7.91
C ALA A 172 0.19 -23.36 7.58
N GLU A 173 0.39 -24.21 8.60
CA GLU A 173 0.74 -25.63 8.40
C GLU A 173 -0.45 -26.51 8.01
N TYR A 174 -1.68 -26.02 8.14
CA TYR A 174 -2.86 -26.78 7.75
C TYR A 174 -2.78 -27.14 6.25
N GLY A 175 -3.04 -28.39 5.88
CA GLY A 175 -2.66 -28.91 4.56
C GLY A 175 -3.21 -28.17 3.33
N THR A 176 -4.36 -27.50 3.43
CA THR A 176 -4.91 -26.66 2.35
C THR A 176 -4.35 -25.23 2.32
N ASN A 177 -3.45 -24.89 3.25
CA ASN A 177 -2.89 -23.55 3.42
C ASN A 177 -1.39 -23.51 3.11
N SER A 178 -0.74 -24.65 2.87
CA SER A 178 0.72 -24.73 2.73
C SER A 178 1.30 -23.98 1.53
N GLU A 179 0.46 -23.64 0.55
CA GLU A 179 0.85 -22.86 -0.63
C GLU A 179 0.72 -21.34 -0.42
N TYR A 180 0.21 -20.90 0.73
CA TYR A 180 -0.01 -19.50 1.06
C TYR A 180 1.01 -19.01 2.07
N ASP A 181 1.31 -17.71 2.01
CA ASP A 181 2.29 -17.06 2.87
C ASP A 181 2.01 -17.30 4.35
N SER A 182 3.04 -17.67 5.11
CA SER A 182 2.92 -17.98 6.54
C SER A 182 3.04 -16.73 7.43
N ASP A 183 3.62 -15.66 6.90
CA ASP A 183 3.89 -14.39 7.56
C ASP A 183 2.77 -13.35 7.42
N VAL A 184 1.60 -13.78 6.97
CA VAL A 184 0.43 -12.92 6.77
C VAL A 184 -0.59 -13.08 7.89
N PRO A 185 -1.49 -12.10 8.08
CA PRO A 185 -2.46 -12.14 9.15
C PRO A 185 -3.50 -13.23 8.90
N VAL A 186 -4.08 -13.73 10.00
CA VAL A 186 -5.21 -14.66 9.93
C VAL A 186 -6.51 -13.89 9.76
N VAL A 187 -7.32 -14.31 8.79
CA VAL A 187 -8.65 -13.74 8.54
C VAL A 187 -9.71 -14.72 8.99
N GLY A 188 -10.60 -14.24 9.86
CA GLY A 188 -11.82 -14.94 10.25
C GLY A 188 -12.91 -14.73 9.20
N VAL A 189 -13.50 -15.80 8.70
CA VAL A 189 -14.54 -15.75 7.67
C VAL A 189 -15.69 -16.71 7.96
N VAL A 190 -16.86 -16.43 7.38
CA VAL A 190 -18.02 -17.32 7.41
C VAL A 190 -18.52 -17.61 6.00
N TYR A 191 -18.91 -18.86 5.75
CA TYR A 191 -19.66 -19.20 4.54
C TYR A 191 -21.11 -18.71 4.71
N PRO A 192 -21.66 -17.90 3.79
CA PRO A 192 -22.99 -17.30 3.91
C PRO A 192 -24.14 -18.29 3.71
N HIS A 193 -23.85 -19.59 3.62
CA HIS A 193 -24.85 -20.65 3.46
C HIS A 193 -25.48 -21.05 4.80
N ALA A 194 -26.29 -20.16 5.36
CA ALA A 194 -27.17 -20.55 6.46
C ALA A 194 -28.27 -21.48 5.92
N THR A 195 -28.31 -22.73 6.41
CA THR A 195 -29.44 -23.60 6.10
C THR A 195 -30.66 -23.13 6.89
N VAL A 196 -31.64 -22.55 6.20
CA VAL A 196 -32.92 -22.16 6.81
C VAL A 196 -33.82 -23.40 6.87
N ARG A 197 -34.17 -23.84 8.07
CA ARG A 197 -35.17 -24.89 8.27
C ARG A 197 -36.56 -24.25 8.38
N PRO A 198 -37.65 -25.03 8.22
CA PRO A 198 -39.02 -24.50 8.34
C PRO A 198 -39.30 -23.76 9.65
N ASN A 199 -38.58 -24.10 10.73
CA ASN A 199 -38.72 -23.49 12.05
C ASN A 199 -37.69 -22.38 12.34
N GLY A 200 -37.01 -21.87 11.30
CA GLY A 200 -36.04 -20.78 11.41
C GLY A 200 -34.60 -21.18 11.10
N VAL A 201 -33.69 -20.23 11.32
CA VAL A 201 -32.24 -20.39 11.12
C VAL A 201 -31.67 -21.32 12.20
N VAL A 202 -30.69 -22.16 11.84
CA VAL A 202 -29.97 -23.03 12.79
C VAL A 202 -28.64 -22.34 13.16
N PRO A 203 -28.51 -21.67 14.33
CA PRO A 203 -27.33 -20.85 14.61
C PRO A 203 -26.02 -21.64 14.65
N ASN A 204 -26.08 -22.90 15.11
CA ASN A 204 -24.91 -23.80 15.19
C ASN A 204 -24.34 -24.22 13.82
N SER A 205 -24.98 -23.88 12.69
CA SER A 205 -24.39 -24.11 11.37
C SER A 205 -23.45 -22.99 10.91
N LEU A 206 -23.44 -21.83 11.60
CA LEU A 206 -22.52 -20.74 11.30
C LEU A 206 -21.20 -21.00 12.05
N ARG A 207 -20.25 -21.59 11.34
CA ARG A 207 -18.88 -21.79 11.82
C ARG A 207 -18.00 -20.68 11.27
N VAL A 208 -17.20 -20.06 12.14
CA VAL A 208 -16.12 -19.18 11.72
C VAL A 208 -14.92 -20.05 11.34
N TYR A 209 -14.37 -19.78 10.16
CA TYR A 209 -13.17 -20.39 9.63
C TYR A 209 -12.04 -19.38 9.69
N VAL A 210 -10.81 -19.88 9.80
CA VAL A 210 -9.61 -19.06 9.85
C VAL A 210 -8.70 -19.46 8.69
N PHE A 211 -8.30 -18.49 7.89
CA PHE A 211 -7.43 -18.69 6.73
C PHE A 211 -6.30 -17.65 6.70
N PRO A 212 -5.14 -17.97 6.10
CA PRO A 212 -4.16 -16.95 5.75
C PRO A 212 -4.81 -15.90 4.85
N ARG A 213 -4.51 -14.62 5.05
CA ARG A 213 -5.06 -13.53 4.23
C ARG A 213 -4.90 -13.82 2.73
N THR A 214 -3.72 -14.23 2.29
CA THR A 214 -3.38 -14.44 0.86
C THR A 214 -4.18 -15.55 0.17
N ARG A 215 -4.92 -16.37 0.93
CA ARG A 215 -5.91 -17.32 0.38
C ARG A 215 -7.20 -16.66 -0.09
N LEU A 216 -7.51 -15.46 0.40
CA LEU A 216 -8.76 -14.76 0.17
C LEU A 216 -8.60 -13.63 -0.86
N GLU A 217 -9.45 -13.65 -1.88
CA GLU A 217 -9.56 -12.56 -2.86
C GLU A 217 -10.75 -11.68 -2.57
N LYS A 218 -10.52 -10.37 -2.39
CA LYS A 218 -11.61 -9.39 -2.27
C LYS A 218 -12.43 -9.32 -3.56
N ARG A 219 -13.76 -9.27 -3.42
CA ARG A 219 -14.70 -9.03 -4.52
C ARG A 219 -15.62 -7.87 -4.16
N ASP A 220 -15.79 -6.96 -5.12
CA ASP A 220 -16.77 -5.88 -5.07
C ASP A 220 -18.23 -6.39 -5.23
#